data_AF-A0A426U2D7-F1
#
_entry.id   AF-A0A426U2D7-F1
#
_cell.length_a   1.000
_cell.length_b   1.000
_cell.length_c   1.000
_cell.angle_alpha   90.00
_cell.angle_beta   90.00
_cell.angle_gamma   90.00
#
_symmetry.space_group_name_H-M   'P 1'
#
loop_
_entity.id
_entity.type
_entity.pdbx_description
1 polymer ?
#
loop_
_entity_poly.entity_id
_entity_poly.type
_entity_poly.pdbx_seq_one_letter_code
_entity_poly.pdbx_strand_id
1 'polypeptide(L)'
;IPHAWITSGTRTLSTLDTVGQGRFTLLTGIGGEDWVRAAGTQDVEIATVVIGPGQQYEDPYGDWARLSEISDAGALLVRPDGFVAFRHASAAPDAGALLADALRHILGHAR
;
A
#
# COMPACT_ATOMS: atom_id res chain seq x y z
N ILE A 1 -2.30 -6.73 7.95
CA ILE A 1 -3.35 -6.21 7.05
C ILE A 1 -4.48 -7.23 6.94
N PRO A 2 -5.69 -6.87 6.50
CA PRO A 2 -6.73 -7.87 6.27
C PRO A 2 -6.30 -8.85 5.17
N HIS A 3 -6.60 -10.13 5.40
CA HIS A 3 -6.47 -11.17 4.38
C HIS A 3 -7.54 -10.96 3.31
N ALA A 4 -7.13 -10.85 2.05
CA ALA A 4 -8.01 -10.92 0.89
C ALA A 4 -7.35 -11.76 -0.21
N TRP A 5 -8.17 -12.41 -1.04
CA TRP A 5 -7.69 -13.13 -2.22
C TRP A 5 -7.52 -12.16 -3.37
N ILE A 6 -6.30 -12.11 -3.93
CA ILE A 6 -5.97 -11.35 -5.13
C ILE A 6 -5.30 -12.29 -6.13
N THR A 7 -5.15 -11.83 -7.37
CA THR A 7 -4.47 -12.59 -8.43
C THR A 7 -3.25 -11.87 -8.96
N SER A 8 -2.22 -12.62 -9.35
CA SER A 8 -1.10 -12.13 -10.15
C SER A 8 -0.90 -13.06 -11.35
N GLY A 9 -1.32 -12.60 -12.52
CA GLY A 9 -1.47 -13.46 -13.69
C GLY A 9 -2.45 -14.61 -13.42
N THR A 10 -1.98 -15.85 -13.54
CA THR A 10 -2.80 -17.06 -13.29
C THR A 10 -2.77 -17.55 -11.84
N ARG A 11 -2.01 -16.89 -10.96
CA ARG A 11 -1.85 -17.32 -9.56
C ARG A 11 -2.80 -16.55 -8.65
N THR A 12 -3.50 -17.25 -7.78
CA THR A 12 -4.24 -16.67 -6.65
C THR A 12 -3.34 -16.66 -5.42
N LEU A 13 -3.27 -15.53 -4.71
CA LEU A 13 -2.45 -15.34 -3.52
C LEU A 13 -3.18 -14.48 -2.49
N SER A 14 -2.69 -14.51 -1.25
CA SER A 14 -3.17 -13.62 -0.21
C SER A 14 -2.55 -12.23 -0.34
N THR A 15 -3.27 -11.19 0.05
CA THR A 15 -2.66 -9.87 0.33
C THR A 15 -1.51 -9.96 1.34
N LEU A 16 -1.53 -10.94 2.25
CA LEU A 16 -0.44 -11.17 3.18
C LEU A 16 0.87 -11.60 2.50
N ASP A 17 0.79 -12.19 1.31
CA ASP A 17 1.96 -12.64 0.54
C ASP A 17 2.67 -11.48 -0.19
N THR A 18 2.03 -10.30 -0.28
CA THR A 18 2.59 -9.12 -0.98
C THR A 18 3.31 -8.15 -0.04
N VAL A 19 3.22 -8.37 1.27
CA VAL A 19 3.77 -7.49 2.31
C VAL A 19 4.83 -8.18 3.16
N GLY A 20 5.55 -7.38 3.95
CA GLY A 20 6.57 -7.86 4.87
C GLY A 20 7.90 -8.09 4.19
N GLN A 21 8.52 -9.25 4.43
CA GLN A 21 9.85 -9.60 3.88
C GLN A 21 10.97 -8.63 4.30
N GLY A 22 10.89 -8.09 5.52
CA GLY A 22 11.92 -7.21 6.06
C GLY A 22 11.88 -5.77 5.54
N ARG A 23 10.88 -5.39 4.73
CA ARG A 23 10.73 -4.03 4.18
C ARG A 23 9.32 -3.47 4.38
N PHE A 24 9.18 -2.16 4.21
CA PHE A 24 7.86 -1.53 4.16
C PHE A 24 7.19 -1.83 2.82
N THR A 25 5.86 -1.94 2.83
CA THR A 25 5.06 -2.08 1.62
C THR A 25 3.93 -1.07 1.61
N LEU A 26 3.81 -0.30 0.54
CA LEU A 26 2.69 0.59 0.26
C LEU A 26 1.70 -0.10 -0.67
N LEU A 27 0.47 -0.30 -0.22
CA LEU A 27 -0.63 -0.80 -1.05
C LEU A 27 -1.52 0.35 -1.48
N THR A 28 -1.87 0.37 -2.76
CA THR A 28 -2.77 1.35 -3.38
C THR A 28 -3.52 0.67 -4.53
N GLY A 29 -4.47 1.36 -5.17
CA GLY A 29 -5.10 0.93 -6.41
C GLY A 29 -4.91 1.92 -7.56
N ILE A 30 -5.82 1.84 -8.54
CA ILE A 30 -5.88 2.73 -9.70
C ILE A 30 -6.12 4.18 -9.26
N GLY A 31 -5.37 5.14 -9.81
CA GLY A 31 -5.44 6.54 -9.37
C GLY A 31 -4.55 6.86 -8.17
N GLY A 32 -3.78 5.88 -7.69
CA GLY A 32 -2.81 6.03 -6.59
C GLY A 32 -1.39 6.34 -7.05
N GLU A 33 -1.19 6.88 -8.26
CA GLU A 33 0.15 7.07 -8.82
C GLU A 33 0.98 8.09 -8.03
N ASP A 34 0.32 9.05 -7.36
CA ASP A 34 0.97 9.99 -6.44
C ASP A 34 1.61 9.26 -5.24
N TRP A 35 0.95 8.22 -4.73
CA TRP A 35 1.47 7.38 -3.65
C TRP A 35 2.65 6.52 -4.10
N VAL A 36 2.57 5.93 -5.30
CA VAL A 36 3.68 5.16 -5.89
C VAL A 36 4.90 6.05 -6.09
N ARG A 37 4.70 7.25 -6.65
CA ARG A 37 5.78 8.24 -6.82
C ARG A 37 6.36 8.68 -5.48
N ALA A 38 5.52 8.94 -4.49
CA ALA A 38 5.94 9.32 -3.14
C ALA A 38 6.81 8.25 -2.47
N ALA A 39 6.48 6.97 -2.61
CA ALA A 39 7.29 5.87 -2.06
C ALA A 39 8.69 5.82 -2.68
N GLY A 40 8.81 6.06 -3.97
CA GLY A 40 10.10 6.08 -4.67
C GLY A 40 11.04 7.22 -4.29
N THR A 41 10.57 8.24 -3.56
CA THR A 41 11.39 9.39 -3.13
C THR A 41 11.78 9.35 -1.66
N GLN A 42 11.47 8.27 -0.93
CA GLN A 42 11.80 8.15 0.49
C GLN A 42 13.21 7.56 0.68
N ASP A 43 13.85 7.89 1.80
CA ASP A 43 15.19 7.39 2.15
C ASP A 43 15.20 5.92 2.58
N VAL A 44 14.02 5.37 2.91
CA VAL A 44 13.84 3.96 3.26
C VAL A 44 13.24 3.19 2.09
N GLU A 45 13.61 1.92 1.95
CA GLU A 45 13.04 1.06 0.92
C GLU A 45 11.55 0.79 1.21
N ILE A 46 10.70 1.15 0.24
CA ILE A 46 9.26 0.91 0.28
C ILE A 46 8.86 0.21 -1.03
N ALA A 47 8.44 -1.04 -0.93
CA ALA A 47 7.86 -1.73 -2.07
C ALA A 47 6.44 -1.20 -2.34
N THR A 48 6.05 -1.12 -3.61
CA THR A 48 4.71 -0.68 -4.00
C THR A 48 3.90 -1.84 -4.57
N VAL A 49 2.67 -1.99 -4.09
CA VAL A 49 1.70 -2.98 -4.54
C VAL A 49 0.48 -2.23 -5.04
N VAL A 50 0.29 -2.20 -6.36
CA VAL A 50 -0.88 -1.59 -6.99
C VAL A 50 -1.87 -2.70 -7.31
N ILE A 51 -3.06 -2.63 -6.70
CA ILE A 51 -4.13 -3.62 -6.86
C ILE A 51 -5.24 -3.00 -7.70
N GLY A 52 -5.50 -3.57 -8.87
CA GLY A 52 -6.59 -3.10 -9.74
C GLY A 52 -6.55 -3.73 -11.14
N PRO A 53 -7.59 -3.52 -11.95
CA PRO A 53 -7.67 -4.11 -13.29
C PRO A 53 -6.45 -3.77 -14.16
N GLY A 54 -5.84 -4.79 -14.76
CA GLY A 54 -4.68 -4.63 -15.64
C GLY A 54 -3.36 -4.31 -14.92
N GLN A 55 -3.33 -4.35 -13.58
CA GLN A 55 -2.10 -4.24 -12.79
C GLN A 55 -1.48 -5.62 -12.53
N GLN A 56 -0.27 -5.64 -11.97
CA GLN A 56 0.38 -6.89 -11.56
C GLN A 56 -0.48 -7.69 -10.57
N TYR A 57 -1.23 -6.99 -9.72
CA TYR A 57 -2.15 -7.57 -8.76
C TYR A 57 -3.56 -7.12 -9.08
N GLU A 58 -4.48 -8.07 -9.20
CA GLU A 58 -5.88 -7.81 -9.49
C GLU A 58 -6.76 -8.31 -8.34
N ASP A 59 -7.88 -7.64 -8.09
CA ASP A 59 -8.91 -8.03 -7.13
C ASP A 59 -10.19 -8.46 -7.89
N PRO A 60 -10.20 -9.63 -8.53
CA PRO A 60 -11.30 -10.03 -9.42
C PRO A 60 -12.63 -10.20 -8.68
N TYR A 61 -12.61 -10.40 -7.36
CA TYR A 61 -13.80 -10.63 -6.54
C TYR A 61 -14.20 -9.41 -5.70
N GLY A 62 -13.40 -8.33 -5.70
CA GLY A 62 -13.67 -7.14 -4.88
C GLY A 62 -13.45 -7.36 -3.39
N ASP A 63 -12.77 -8.45 -2.99
CA ASP A 63 -12.56 -8.78 -1.58
C ASP A 63 -11.60 -7.79 -0.92
N TRP A 64 -10.55 -7.40 -1.64
CA TRP A 64 -9.62 -6.38 -1.16
C TRP A 64 -10.31 -5.03 -1.06
N ALA A 65 -11.02 -4.60 -2.11
CA ALA A 65 -11.74 -3.33 -2.14
C ALA A 65 -12.73 -3.20 -0.96
N ARG A 66 -13.40 -4.30 -0.59
CA ARG A 66 -14.34 -4.34 0.55
C ARG A 66 -13.64 -4.25 1.91
N LEU A 67 -12.40 -4.73 2.03
CA LEU A 67 -11.69 -4.89 3.31
C LEU A 67 -10.62 -3.82 3.57
N SER A 68 -10.11 -3.15 2.54
CA SER A 68 -8.96 -2.24 2.64
C SER A 68 -9.27 -0.95 3.41
N GLU A 69 -10.55 -0.55 3.40
CA GLU A 69 -11.07 0.73 3.93
C GLU A 69 -10.36 1.97 3.32
N ILE A 70 -9.89 1.83 2.09
CA ILE A 70 -9.38 2.93 1.25
C ILE A 70 -10.10 2.86 -0.10
N SER A 71 -10.23 4.00 -0.79
CA SER A 71 -10.57 3.98 -2.21
C SER A 71 -9.37 3.50 -3.03
N ASP A 72 -9.57 3.24 -4.32
CA ASP A 72 -8.49 2.85 -5.23
C ASP A 72 -7.35 3.90 -5.26
N ALA A 73 -7.66 5.18 -5.03
CA ALA A 73 -6.67 6.24 -4.98
C ALA A 73 -6.10 6.51 -3.57
N GLY A 74 -6.57 5.80 -2.55
CA GLY A 74 -6.02 5.83 -1.19
C GLY A 74 -4.77 4.95 -1.05
N ALA A 75 -4.20 4.92 0.15
CA ALA A 75 -3.00 4.12 0.42
C ALA A 75 -2.95 3.51 1.82
N LEU A 76 -2.30 2.35 1.93
CA LEU A 76 -1.93 1.70 3.18
C LEU A 76 -0.42 1.47 3.22
N LEU A 77 0.25 2.01 4.23
CA LEU A 77 1.63 1.65 4.53
C LEU A 77 1.66 0.51 5.54
N VAL A 78 2.36 -0.55 5.19
CA VAL A 78 2.48 -1.78 5.98
C VAL A 78 3.93 -1.95 6.40
N ARG A 79 4.12 -2.25 7.67
CA ARG A 79 5.43 -2.54 8.27
C ARG A 79 5.98 -3.89 7.83
N PRO A 80 7.29 -4.14 8.03
CA PRO A 80 7.91 -5.44 7.79
C PRO A 80 7.26 -6.64 8.52
N ASP A 81 6.54 -6.39 9.62
CA ASP A 81 5.81 -7.38 10.42
C ASP A 81 4.34 -7.58 9.99
N GLY A 82 3.90 -6.91 8.92
CA GLY A 82 2.57 -7.05 8.35
C GLY A 82 1.49 -6.15 8.99
N PHE A 83 1.85 -5.30 9.95
CA PHE A 83 0.90 -4.35 10.55
C PHE A 83 0.74 -3.08 9.72
N VAL A 84 -0.50 -2.57 9.63
CA VAL A 84 -0.77 -1.25 9.03
C VAL A 84 -0.19 -0.19 9.95
N ALA A 85 0.66 0.66 9.42
CA ALA A 85 1.28 1.77 10.16
C ALA A 85 0.76 3.15 9.72
N PHE A 86 0.21 3.24 8.50
CA PHE A 86 -0.46 4.44 8.01
C PHE A 86 -1.56 4.07 7.04
N ARG A 87 -2.64 4.84 7.05
CA ARG A 87 -3.80 4.71 6.16
C ARG A 87 -4.25 6.09 5.70
N HIS A 88 -4.43 6.24 4.39
CA HIS A 88 -5.08 7.40 3.79
C HIS A 88 -6.23 6.94 2.90
N ALA A 89 -7.45 7.43 3.17
CA ALA A 89 -8.67 6.88 2.60
C ALA A 89 -8.86 7.18 1.09
N SER A 90 -8.22 8.22 0.57
CA SER A 90 -8.44 8.73 -0.79
C SER A 90 -7.18 9.26 -1.46
N ALA A 91 -7.31 9.72 -2.70
CA ALA A 91 -6.30 10.50 -3.40
C ALA A 91 -5.78 11.64 -2.53
N ALA A 92 -4.47 11.89 -2.61
CA ALA A 92 -3.81 12.99 -1.91
C ALA A 92 -2.75 13.62 -2.84
N PRO A 93 -2.97 14.86 -3.32
CA PRO A 93 -1.98 15.56 -4.14
C PRO A 93 -0.64 15.80 -3.42
N ASP A 94 -0.67 15.79 -2.09
CA ASP A 94 0.45 15.94 -1.17
C ASP A 94 0.93 14.60 -0.57
N ALA A 95 0.65 13.47 -1.25
CA ALA A 95 1.03 12.11 -0.86
C ALA A 95 2.49 12.00 -0.36
N GLY A 96 3.43 12.70 -1.01
CA GLY A 96 4.84 12.73 -0.60
C GLY A 96 5.06 13.29 0.79
N ALA A 97 4.40 14.40 1.13
CA ALA A 97 4.51 15.03 2.45
C ALA A 97 3.83 14.17 3.54
N LEU A 98 2.66 13.61 3.23
CA LEU A 98 1.91 12.73 4.14
C LEU A 98 2.69 11.45 4.44
N LEU A 99 3.25 10.81 3.42
CA LEU A 99 4.04 9.59 3.58
C LEU A 99 5.32 9.85 4.36
N ALA A 100 6.04 10.95 4.05
CA ALA A 100 7.24 11.33 4.78
C ALA A 100 6.94 11.62 6.26
N ASP A 101 5.82 12.29 6.56
CA ASP A 101 5.39 12.52 7.93
C ASP A 101 5.05 11.24 8.68
N ALA A 102 4.31 10.33 8.05
CA ALA A 102 4.01 9.03 8.62
C ALA A 102 5.29 8.25 8.95
N LEU A 103 6.25 8.21 8.02
CA LEU A 103 7.53 7.53 8.23
C LEU A 103 8.35 8.14 9.36
N ARG A 104 8.40 9.48 9.48
CA ARG A 104 9.07 10.14 10.61
C ARG A 104 8.49 9.70 11.96
N HIS A 105 7.16 9.59 12.06
CA HIS A 105 6.51 9.13 13.28
C HIS A 105 6.80 7.64 13.55
N ILE A 106 6.70 6.78 12.53
CA ILE A 106 6.90 5.34 12.65
C ILE A 106 8.35 4.99 13.05
N LEU A 107 9.32 5.73 12.50
CA LEU A 107 10.75 5.49 12.74
C LEU A 107 11.30 6.21 13.98
N GLY A 108 10.45 6.94 14.72
CA GLY A 108 10.87 7.65 15.94
C GLY A 108 11.72 8.90 15.66
N HIS A 109 11.56 9.51 14.48
CA HIS A 109 12.19 10.79 14.10
C HIS A 109 11.27 12.00 14.33
N ALA A 110 10.09 11.81 14.90
CA ALA A 110 9.23 12.89 15.35
C ALA A 110 9.84 13.56 16.60
N ARG A 111 10.11 14.86 16.54
CA ARG A 111 10.59 15.68 17.66
C ARG A 111 9.56 16.73 18.00
#